data_AF-A0A3N5FRH0-F1
#
_entry.id   AF-A0A3N5FRH0-F1
#
_cell.length_a   1.000
_cell.length_b   1.000
_cell.length_c   1.000
_cell.angle_alpha   90.00
_cell.angle_beta   90.00
_cell.angle_gamma   90.00
#
_symmetry.space_group_name_H-M   'P 1'
#
loop_
_entity.id
_entity.type
_entity.pdbx_description
1 polymer ?
#
loop_
_entity_poly.entity_id
_entity_poly.type
_entity_poly.pdbx_seq_one_letter_code
_entity_poly.pdbx_strand_id
1 'polypeptide(L)' 'MVKRTKSSRRWLAEHESDVFVKRAREAGYRSRAVFKLEEIQRTDRILRPGMTIVDLGAAPGGWSKYAARLLHG' A
#
# COMPACT_ATOMS: atom_id res chain seq x y z
N MET A 1 -27.32 -2.53 -10.76
CA MET A 1 -26.55 -2.14 -9.56
C MET A 1 -26.39 -3.35 -8.66
N VAL A 2 -25.18 -3.88 -8.49
CA VAL A 2 -24.93 -5.08 -7.68
C VAL A 2 -25.24 -4.76 -6.20
N LYS A 3 -26.21 -5.44 -5.60
CA LYS A 3 -26.52 -5.28 -4.16
C LYS A 3 -25.37 -5.86 -3.33
N ARG A 4 -24.69 -5.00 -2.56
CA ARG A 4 -23.63 -5.43 -1.62
C ARG A 4 -24.19 -6.40 -0.57
N THR A 5 -23.49 -7.52 -0.37
CA THR A 5 -23.81 -8.52 0.66
C THR A 5 -23.54 -7.98 2.07
N LYS A 6 -24.15 -8.58 3.11
CA LYS A 6 -23.88 -8.23 4.51
C LYS A 6 -22.37 -8.35 4.86
N SER A 7 -21.70 -9.38 4.33
CA SER A 7 -20.25 -9.56 4.50
C SER A 7 -19.44 -8.44 3.86
N SER A 8 -19.86 -7.90 2.71
CA SER A 8 -19.23 -6.73 2.08
C SER A 8 -19.32 -5.48 2.95
N ARG A 9 -20.45 -5.26 3.65
CA ARG A 9 -20.61 -4.11 4.56
C ARG A 9 -19.70 -4.22 5.79
N ARG A 10 -19.62 -5.40 6.40
CA ARG A 10 -18.73 -5.64 7.54
C ARG A 10 -17.27 -5.45 7.16
N TRP A 11 -16.84 -6.02 6.04
CA TRP A 11 -15.48 -5.85 5.53
C TRP A 11 -15.14 -4.38 5.26
N LEU A 12 -16.08 -3.59 4.72
CA LEU A 12 -15.88 -2.16 4.51
C LEU A 12 -15.72 -1.40 5.83
N ALA A 13 -16.56 -1.71 6.84
CA ALA A 13 -16.45 -1.09 8.15
C ALA A 13 -15.11 -1.43 8.83
N GLU A 14 -14.69 -2.70 8.76
CA GLU A 14 -13.38 -3.14 9.26
C GLU A 14 -12.25 -2.39 8.53
N HIS A 15 -12.31 -2.32 7.19
CA HIS A 15 -11.35 -1.59 6.37
C HIS A 15 -11.28 -0.09 6.70
N GLU A 16 -12.42 0.58 6.89
CA GLU A 16 -12.47 2.00 7.26
C GLU A 16 -11.98 2.26 8.68
N SER A 17 -12.19 1.31 9.59
CA SER A 17 -11.73 1.41 10.97
C SER A 17 -10.22 1.16 11.14
N ASP A 18 -9.59 0.49 10.16
CA ASP A 18 -8.20 0.10 10.23
C ASP A 18 -7.23 1.29 10.30
N VAL A 19 -6.40 1.29 11.34
CA VAL A 19 -5.45 2.37 11.64
C VAL A 19 -4.45 2.61 10.51
N PHE A 20 -4.02 1.58 9.80
CA PHE A 20 -3.08 1.73 8.69
C PHE A 20 -3.79 2.22 7.42
N VAL A 21 -5.07 1.94 7.24
CA VAL A 21 -5.85 2.59 6.17
C VAL A 21 -5.94 4.08 6.43
N LYS A 22 -6.23 4.51 7.66
CA LYS A 22 -6.26 5.93 8.05
C LYS A 22 -4.90 6.59 7.86
N ARG A 23 -3.84 6.00 8.44
CA ARG A 23 -2.46 6.51 8.32
C ARG A 23 -2.01 6.59 6.87
N ALA A 24 -2.37 5.62 6.02
CA ALA A 24 -2.04 5.67 4.60
C ALA A 24 -2.73 6.85 3.89
N ARG A 25 -4.01 7.11 4.20
CA ARG A 25 -4.74 8.27 3.66
C ARG A 25 -4.12 9.59 4.09
N GLU A 26 -3.84 9.74 5.38
CA GLU A 26 -3.19 10.93 5.96
C GLU A 26 -1.80 11.18 5.35
N ALA A 27 -1.01 10.13 5.15
CA ALA A 27 0.30 10.20 4.50
C ALA A 27 0.24 10.29 2.95
N GLY A 28 -0.96 10.32 2.36
CA GLY A 28 -1.17 10.42 0.92
C GLY A 28 -0.77 9.17 0.13
N TYR A 29 -0.69 8.00 0.77
CA TYR A 29 -0.42 6.72 0.12
C TYR A 29 -1.70 6.07 -0.43
N ARG A 30 -1.56 5.36 -1.56
CA ARG A 30 -2.68 4.69 -2.24
C ARG A 30 -3.20 3.46 -1.50
N SER A 31 -2.37 2.84 -0.65
CA SER A 31 -2.71 1.65 0.11
C SER A 31 -1.88 1.55 1.38
N ARG A 32 -2.47 0.97 2.43
CA ARG A 32 -1.77 0.60 3.68
C ARG A 32 -0.63 -0.40 3.48
N ALA A 33 -0.60 -1.11 2.35
CA ALA A 33 0.45 -2.09 2.07
C ALA A 33 1.85 -1.44 2.05
N VAL A 34 1.91 -0.13 1.81
CA VAL A 34 3.15 0.65 1.79
C VAL A 34 3.99 0.46 3.06
N PHE A 35 3.36 0.33 4.22
CA PHE A 35 4.06 0.20 5.50
C PHE A 35 4.84 -1.10 5.62
N LYS A 36 4.41 -2.17 4.93
CA LYS A 36 5.16 -3.43 4.87
C LYS A 36 6.48 -3.25 4.12
N LEU A 37 6.42 -2.62 2.94
CA LEU A 37 7.62 -2.39 2.14
C LEU A 37 8.54 -1.37 2.80
N GLU A 38 7.99 -0.35 3.46
CA GLU A 38 8.75 0.61 4.25
C GLU A 38 9.53 -0.07 5.38
N GLU A 39 8.88 -0.97 6.12
CA GLU A 39 9.53 -1.71 7.20
C GLU A 39 10.63 -2.65 6.68
N ILE A 40 10.34 -3.44 5.64
CA ILE A 40 11.34 -4.31 4.98
C ILE A 40 12.52 -3.48 4.47
N GLN A 41 12.25 -2.32 3.86
CA GLN A 41 13.32 -1.46 3.37
C GLN A 41 14.17 -0.90 4.52
N ARG A 42 13.55 -0.54 5.66
CA ARG A 42 14.26 -0.02 6.83
C ARG A 42 15.20 -1.05 7.43
N THR A 43 14.81 -2.33 7.48
CA THR A 43 15.61 -3.40 8.07
C THR A 43 16.61 -3.99 7.07
N ASP A 44 16.15 -4.35 5.89
CA ASP A 44 16.86 -5.24 4.96
C ASP A 44 17.48 -4.47 3.78
N ARG A 45 17.03 -3.23 3.54
CA ARG A 45 17.55 -2.31 2.49
C ARG A 45 17.54 -2.95 1.09
N ILE A 46 16.45 -3.65 0.75
CA ILE A 46 16.33 -4.42 -0.49
C ILE A 46 16.22 -3.55 -1.76
N LEU A 47 15.74 -2.31 -1.65
CA LEU A 47 15.64 -1.35 -2.74
C LEU A 47 16.87 -0.45 -2.76
N ARG A 48 17.53 -0.37 -3.92
CA ARG A 48 18.74 0.44 -4.14
C ARG A 48 18.66 1.19 -5.47
N PRO A 49 19.30 2.37 -5.60
CA PRO A 49 19.37 3.10 -6.86
C PRO A 49 19.92 2.21 -8.00
N GLY A 50 19.38 2.39 -9.21
CA GLY A 50 19.78 1.64 -10.40
C GLY A 50 19.10 0.27 -10.59
N MET A 51 18.25 -0.16 -9.65
CA MET A 51 17.47 -1.41 -9.82
C MET A 51 16.27 -1.21 -10.75
N THR A 52 16.00 -2.21 -11.59
CA THR A 52 14.71 -2.35 -12.26
C THR A 52 13.76 -3.12 -11.35
N ILE A 53 12.58 -2.55 -11.07
CA ILE A 53 11.60 -3.12 -10.12
C ILE A 53 10.29 -3.40 -10.84
N VAL A 54 9.70 -4.56 -10.58
CA VAL A 54 8.38 -4.96 -11.09
C VAL A 54 7.45 -5.25 -9.92
N ASP A 55 6.32 -4.56 -9.85
CA ASP A 55 5.27 -4.73 -8.84
C ASP A 55 4.14 -5.61 -9.40
N LEU A 56 4.21 -6.92 -9.11
CA LEU A 56 3.23 -7.90 -9.60
C LEU A 56 1.94 -7.80 -8.78
N GLY A 57 0.86 -7.36 -9.44
CA GLY A 57 -0.43 -7.13 -8.78
C GLY A 57 -0.58 -5.70 -8.23
N ALA A 58 0.01 -4.72 -8.92
CA ALA A 58 -0.10 -3.30 -8.59
C ALA A 58 -1.56 -2.77 -8.71
N ALA A 59 -2.41 -3.11 -7.75
CA ALA A 59 -3.72 -2.51 -7.54
C ALA A 59 -3.91 -2.31 -6.03
N PRO A 60 -3.86 -1.07 -5.51
CA PRO A 60 -3.76 0.23 -6.20
C PRO A 60 -2.31 0.72 -6.45
N GLY A 61 -1.31 -0.16 -6.37
CA GLY A 61 0.10 0.19 -6.63
C GLY A 61 0.80 0.94 -5.48
N GLY A 62 0.52 0.56 -4.23
CA GLY A 62 1.12 1.19 -3.04
C GLY A 62 2.64 1.00 -2.96
N TRP A 63 3.14 -0.17 -3.34
CA TRP A 63 4.57 -0.49 -3.33
C TRP A 63 5.32 0.23 -4.45
N SER A 64 4.76 0.22 -5.67
CA SER A 64 5.24 1.05 -6.79
C SER A 64 5.41 2.53 -6.40
N LYS A 65 4.42 3.14 -5.74
CA LYS A 65 4.49 4.55 -5.30
C LYS A 65 5.63 4.78 -4.31
N TYR A 66 5.85 3.85 -3.38
CA TYR A 66 6.94 3.95 -2.42
C TYR A 66 8.31 3.77 -3.06
N ALA A 67 8.46 2.76 -3.91
CA ALA A 67 9.71 2.50 -4.62
C ALA A 67 10.13 3.70 -5.49
N ALA A 68 9.20 4.28 -6.24
CA ALA A 68 9.45 5.49 -7.04
C ALA A 68 9.92 6.67 -6.16
N ARG A 69 9.20 6.95 -5.06
CA ARG A 69 9.55 8.02 -4.13
C ARG A 69 10.93 7.82 -3.48
N LEU A 70 11.26 6.59 -3.09
CA LEU A 70 12.51 6.27 -2.42
C LEU A 70 13.71 6.34 -3.37
N LEU A 71 13.53 5.87 -4.61
CA LEU A 71 14.62 5.74 -5.58
C LEU A 71 14.77 6.95 -6.49
N HIS A 72 14.03 8.03 -6.21
CA HIS A 72 14.01 9.25 -7.02
C HIS A 72 13.68 8.96 -8.49
N GLY A 73 12.71 8.06 -8.71
CA GLY A 73 12.14 7.74 -10.02
C GLY A 73 11.00 8.68 -10.38
#